data_AF-A0A1H4P9M8-F1
#
_entry.id   AF-A0A1H4P9M8-F1
#
_cell.length_a   1.000
_cell.length_b   1.000
_cell.length_c   1.000
_cell.angle_alpha   90.00
_cell.angle_beta   90.00
_cell.angle_gamma   90.00
#
_symmetry.space_group_name_H-M   'P 1'
#
loop_
_entity.id
_entity.type
_entity.pdbx_description
1 polymer ?
#
loop_
_entity_poly.entity_id
_entity_poly.type
_entity_poly.pdbx_seq_one_letter_code
_entity_poly.pdbx_strand_id
1 'polypeptide(L)'
;MRRGLIGGGVLALLWFVCGWLPHLLYSLGGSMATLSQLIPSPMMRGVFGSPVLWAAIVQVLMAVVLVGGFATLATWFAAGSATGLGTRRAVFAAGWLAAILTAFAVGAVLDLGDFFSWVGTFGVRGAIGTMGATPLTAWWAVLLGWIPALVLVLVPRSSGADGDADADAAAGAVPPRPPVGRANYAVAVVAAVALIALPFAALAGDSATQAQLRDEQATAQQQADPDGAAAPDPSASGDPVPTAAPSEGDAIEGACTSANTTILAPAPDGATGHRGQALSLVNVSEEACVVEGYPDVAYGDQNGHLLDVAVEPGRSFMAEDPGPSSITLQPGEAASAVIGWDANSVHGQLAARSLWIAVRPGEERLSWDVSLDIISGSTVHVTAWHPEVLPAG
;
A
#
# COMPACT_ATOMS: atom_id res chain seq x y z
N MET A 1 12.85 10.89 43.40
CA MET A 1 11.87 10.73 42.32
C MET A 1 11.82 11.92 41.36
N ARG A 2 11.43 13.13 41.80
CA ARG A 2 11.28 14.32 40.91
C ARG A 2 12.45 14.57 39.94
N ARG A 3 13.70 14.57 40.43
CA ARG A 3 14.89 14.73 39.56
C ARG A 3 15.03 13.63 38.51
N GLY A 4 14.71 12.39 38.89
CA GLY A 4 14.71 11.23 38.01
C GLY A 4 13.66 11.37 36.91
N LEU A 5 12.44 11.84 37.24
CA LEU A 5 11.39 12.10 36.24
C LEU A 5 11.79 13.20 35.24
N ILE A 6 12.44 14.27 35.70
CA ILE A 6 12.93 15.33 34.81
C ILE A 6 14.02 14.79 33.88
N GLY A 7 15.01 14.06 34.40
CA GLY A 7 16.04 13.41 33.59
C GLY A 7 15.45 12.39 32.61
N GLY A 8 14.46 11.61 33.04
CA GLY A 8 13.73 10.67 32.18
C GLY A 8 12.93 11.36 31.09
N GLY A 9 12.34 12.52 31.38
CA GLY A 9 11.68 13.37 30.38
C GLY A 9 12.65 13.89 29.32
N VAL A 10 13.87 14.27 29.72
CA VAL A 10 14.94 14.66 28.79
C VAL A 10 15.40 13.47 27.94
N LEU A 11 15.55 12.28 28.55
CA LEU A 11 15.87 11.05 27.82
C LEU A 11 14.81 10.74 26.76
N ALA A 12 13.52 10.81 27.13
CA ALA A 12 12.41 10.60 26.21
C ALA A 12 12.39 11.64 25.08
N LEU A 13 12.58 12.92 25.40
CA LEU A 13 12.65 13.98 24.40
C LEU A 13 13.78 13.74 23.38
N LEU A 14 14.98 13.41 23.86
CA LEU A 14 16.11 13.07 23.00
C LEU A 14 15.80 11.86 22.13
N TRP A 15 15.18 10.84 22.70
CA TRP A 15 14.78 9.64 21.97
C TRP A 15 13.85 9.98 20.79
N PHE A 16 12.81 10.78 21.03
CA PHE A 16 11.87 11.19 19.98
C PHE A 16 12.50 12.12 18.97
N VAL A 17 13.29 13.12 19.38
CA VAL A 17 13.97 14.02 18.45
C VAL A 17 14.95 13.26 17.56
N CYS A 18 15.78 12.40 18.14
CA CYS A 18 16.73 11.57 17.39
C CYS A 18 16.05 10.47 16.56
N GLY A 19 14.84 10.04 16.92
CA GLY A 19 14.07 9.07 16.15
C GLY A 19 13.32 9.69 14.97
N TRP A 20 12.63 10.81 15.19
CA TRP A 20 11.79 11.47 14.19
C TRP A 20 12.58 12.33 13.22
N LEU A 21 13.64 13.02 13.65
CA LEU A 21 14.41 13.91 12.77
C LEU A 21 15.01 13.16 11.57
N PRO A 22 15.66 11.99 11.72
CA PRO A 22 16.14 11.22 10.57
C PRO A 22 15.00 10.77 9.65
N HIS A 23 13.86 10.38 10.22
CA HIS A 23 12.70 9.95 9.44
C HIS A 23 12.14 11.10 8.57
N LEU A 24 11.99 12.30 9.14
CA LEU A 24 11.56 13.50 8.42
C LEU A 24 12.58 13.95 7.36
N LEU A 25 13.88 13.86 7.66
CA LEU A 25 14.92 14.18 6.68
C LEU A 25 14.95 13.17 5.52
N TYR A 26 14.68 11.90 5.80
CA TYR A 26 14.59 10.86 4.79
C TYR A 26 13.38 11.06 3.86
N SER A 27 12.22 11.47 4.39
CA SER A 27 11.02 11.71 3.58
C SER A 27 11.12 12.91 2.65
N LEU A 28 12.02 13.87 2.93
CA LEU A 28 12.31 15.01 2.04
C LEU A 28 13.17 14.63 0.82
N GLY A 29 13.82 13.45 0.81
CA GLY A 29 14.63 12.97 -0.31
C GLY A 29 15.93 13.73 -0.56
N GLY A 30 16.65 13.36 -1.63
CA GLY A 30 17.86 14.04 -2.08
C GLY A 30 19.01 14.07 -1.07
N SER A 31 19.70 15.21 -0.96
CA SER A 31 20.81 15.40 -0.01
C SER A 31 20.36 15.34 1.46
N MET A 32 19.10 15.65 1.76
CA MET A 32 18.54 15.58 3.12
C MET A 32 18.48 14.12 3.62
N ALA A 33 18.21 13.17 2.72
CA ALA A 33 18.26 11.74 3.05
C ALA A 33 19.67 11.24 3.38
N THR A 34 20.73 11.89 2.89
CA THR A 34 22.11 11.55 3.31
C THR A 34 22.44 12.10 4.70
N LEU A 35 21.93 13.30 5.03
CA LEU A 35 22.08 13.88 6.37
C LEU A 35 21.40 13.05 7.46
N SER A 36 20.29 12.36 7.13
CA SER A 36 19.59 11.51 8.09
C SER A 36 20.45 10.33 8.58
N GLN A 37 21.42 9.87 7.78
CA GLN A 37 22.34 8.79 8.15
C GLN A 37 23.36 9.22 9.23
N LEU A 38 23.60 10.53 9.38
CA LEU A 38 24.55 11.05 10.37
C LEU A 38 23.96 11.16 11.77
N ILE A 39 22.63 11.14 11.89
CA ILE A 39 21.94 11.30 13.16
C ILE A 39 21.66 9.90 13.75
N PRO A 40 22.22 9.57 14.92
CA PRO A 40 21.99 8.27 15.55
C PRO A 40 20.53 8.17 16.01
N SER A 41 19.76 7.27 15.41
CA SER A 41 18.37 7.00 15.78
C SER A 41 18.27 5.79 16.71
N PRO A 42 17.56 5.89 17.85
CA PRO A 42 17.22 4.72 18.66
C PRO A 42 15.99 3.97 18.14
N MET A 43 15.23 4.56 17.20
CA MET A 43 14.03 3.97 16.64
C MET A 43 14.35 3.15 15.39
N MET A 44 13.81 1.93 15.33
CA MET A 44 13.81 1.13 14.11
C MET A 44 12.87 1.73 13.05
N ARG A 45 13.20 1.50 11.77
CA ARG A 45 12.40 1.97 10.63
C ARG A 45 10.94 1.50 10.66
N GLY A 46 10.67 0.30 11.20
CA GLY A 46 9.32 -0.27 11.27
C GLY A 46 8.32 0.54 12.11
N VAL A 47 8.80 1.35 13.07
CA VAL A 47 7.92 2.14 13.97
C VAL A 47 7.07 3.15 13.20
N PHE A 48 7.56 3.64 12.06
CA PHE A 48 6.88 4.67 11.26
C PHE A 48 5.96 4.11 10.17
N GLY A 49 6.01 2.80 9.90
CA GLY A 49 5.18 2.16 8.86
C GLY A 49 3.82 1.64 9.37
N SER A 50 3.60 1.67 10.69
CA SER A 50 2.38 1.14 11.30
C SER A 50 1.20 2.12 11.25
N PRO A 51 -0.06 1.62 11.33
CA PRO A 51 -1.24 2.48 11.42
C PRO A 51 -1.10 3.51 12.55
N VAL A 52 -1.59 4.73 12.33
CA VAL A 52 -1.41 5.88 13.24
C VAL A 52 -1.73 5.55 14.70
N LEU A 53 -2.79 4.78 14.94
CA LEU A 53 -3.18 4.38 16.30
C LEU A 53 -2.13 3.47 16.97
N TRP A 54 -1.64 2.46 16.26
CA TRP A 54 -0.62 1.54 16.77
C TRP A 54 0.73 2.24 16.96
N ALA A 55 1.12 3.07 16.00
CA ALA A 55 2.30 3.92 16.13
C ALA A 55 2.20 4.79 17.39
N ALA A 56 1.06 5.46 17.62
CA ALA A 56 0.85 6.29 18.79
C ALA A 56 0.95 5.50 20.10
N ILE A 57 0.35 4.30 20.18
CA ILE A 57 0.43 3.43 21.36
C ILE A 57 1.89 3.05 21.65
N VAL A 58 2.65 2.61 20.65
CA VAL A 58 4.05 2.22 20.81
C VAL A 58 4.89 3.42 21.31
N GLN A 59 4.69 4.60 20.73
CA GLN A 59 5.41 5.81 21.15
C GLN A 59 5.06 6.22 22.59
N VAL A 60 3.80 6.12 23.00
CA VAL A 60 3.38 6.40 24.39
C VAL A 60 3.99 5.39 25.36
N LEU A 61 3.96 4.10 25.04
CA LEU A 61 4.59 3.05 25.86
C LEU A 61 6.10 3.29 26.01
N MET A 62 6.79 3.61 24.92
CA MET A 62 8.21 3.98 24.95
C MET A 62 8.47 5.20 25.85
N ALA A 63 7.67 6.26 25.75
CA ALA A 63 7.81 7.44 26.60
C ALA A 63 7.68 7.08 28.09
N VAL A 64 6.68 6.27 28.43
CA VAL A 64 6.45 5.81 29.81
C VAL A 64 7.63 4.99 30.33
N VAL A 65 8.16 4.07 29.53
CA VAL A 65 9.33 3.25 29.90
C VAL A 65 10.58 4.12 30.06
N LEU A 66 10.85 5.03 29.14
CA LEU A 66 12.03 5.91 29.19
C LEU A 66 12.00 6.82 30.42
N VAL A 67 10.84 7.42 30.72
CA VAL A 67 10.69 8.32 31.88
C VAL A 67 10.73 7.54 33.18
N GLY A 68 9.90 6.49 33.30
CA GLY A 68 9.75 5.73 34.54
C GLY A 68 10.93 4.80 34.83
N GLY A 69 11.45 4.11 33.81
CA GLY A 69 12.63 3.25 33.90
C GLY A 69 13.89 4.02 34.29
N PHE A 70 14.14 5.17 33.66
CA PHE A 70 15.26 6.02 34.04
C PHE A 70 15.10 6.54 35.47
N ALA A 71 13.92 7.07 35.82
CA ALA A 71 13.68 7.64 37.14
C ALA A 71 13.88 6.60 38.26
N THR A 72 13.41 5.38 38.05
CA THR A 72 13.52 4.29 39.02
C THR A 72 14.96 3.81 39.18
N LEU A 73 15.65 3.48 38.08
CA LEU A 73 17.05 3.06 38.09
C LEU A 73 17.98 4.13 38.66
N ALA A 74 17.80 5.39 38.26
CA ALA A 74 18.60 6.50 38.77
C ALA A 74 18.41 6.68 40.30
N THR A 75 17.17 6.54 40.81
CA THR A 75 16.95 6.59 42.26
C THR A 75 17.55 5.41 43.00
N TRP A 76 17.52 4.21 42.41
CA TRP A 76 18.08 3.00 42.99
C TRP A 76 19.61 3.08 43.11
N PHE A 77 20.30 3.45 42.03
CA PHE A 77 21.76 3.61 42.04
C PHE A 77 22.23 4.80 42.90
N ALA A 78 21.46 5.90 42.94
CA ALA A 78 21.78 7.05 43.77
C ALA A 78 21.64 6.76 45.29
N ALA A 79 20.78 5.81 45.68
CA ALA A 79 20.64 5.38 47.07
C ALA A 79 21.85 4.58 47.58
N GLY A 80 22.50 3.81 46.69
CA GLY A 80 23.68 3.01 47.04
C GLY A 80 25.00 3.80 47.10
N SER A 81 25.07 4.98 46.49
CA SER A 81 26.30 5.78 46.34
C SER A 81 26.50 6.87 47.41
N ALA A 82 25.65 6.90 48.45
CA ALA A 82 25.64 7.94 49.48
C ALA A 82 26.78 7.85 50.52
N THR A 83 27.73 6.92 50.39
CA THR A 83 28.72 6.61 51.43
C THR A 83 30.15 7.16 51.19
N GLY A 84 30.38 8.17 50.33
CA GLY A 84 31.73 8.73 50.17
C GLY A 84 31.87 10.07 49.42
N LEU A 85 33.01 10.75 49.65
CA LEU A 85 33.43 11.98 48.97
C LEU A 85 33.67 11.73 47.47
N GLY A 86 32.70 12.12 46.65
CA GLY A 86 32.69 11.95 45.19
C GLY A 86 31.28 12.07 44.58
N THR A 87 30.32 12.60 45.34
CA THR A 87 28.88 12.38 45.20
C THR A 87 28.31 12.85 43.86
N ARG A 88 28.86 13.93 43.26
CA ARG A 88 28.40 14.39 41.93
C ARG A 88 28.84 13.46 40.80
N ARG A 89 30.08 12.97 40.82
CA ARG A 89 30.60 12.03 39.82
C ARG A 89 29.88 10.68 39.91
N ALA A 90 29.62 10.22 41.13
CA ALA A 90 28.85 9.00 41.36
C ALA A 90 27.39 9.12 40.88
N VAL A 91 26.71 10.25 41.15
CA VAL A 91 25.34 10.50 40.65
C VAL A 91 25.30 10.62 39.13
N PHE A 92 26.31 11.25 38.52
CA PHE A 92 26.43 11.29 37.07
C PHE A 92 26.57 9.88 36.47
N ALA A 93 27.53 9.09 36.97
CA ALA A 93 27.76 7.73 36.48
C ALA A 93 26.53 6.84 36.67
N ALA A 94 25.85 6.94 37.82
CA ALA A 94 24.58 6.27 38.09
C ALA A 94 23.47 6.67 37.10
N GLY A 95 23.34 7.97 36.81
CA GLY A 95 22.37 8.47 35.84
C GLY A 95 22.67 8.00 34.41
N TRP A 96 23.94 8.02 34.01
CA TRP A 96 24.33 7.57 32.67
C TRP A 96 24.10 6.07 32.49
N LEU A 97 24.48 5.27 33.48
CA LEU A 97 24.18 3.83 33.51
C LEU A 97 22.67 3.56 33.49
N ALA A 98 21.86 4.35 34.21
CA ALA A 98 20.40 4.23 34.19
C ALA A 98 19.83 4.50 32.79
N ALA A 99 20.35 5.47 32.04
CA ALA A 99 19.94 5.72 30.66
C ALA A 99 20.27 4.53 29.75
N ILE A 100 21.49 4.00 29.86
CA ILE A 100 21.94 2.83 29.07
C ILE A 100 21.07 1.61 29.37
N LEU A 101 20.84 1.29 30.64
CA LEU A 101 20.02 0.13 31.03
C LEU A 101 18.56 0.28 30.63
N THR A 102 18.00 1.50 30.70
CA THR A 102 16.62 1.75 30.26
C THR A 102 16.49 1.55 28.75
N ALA A 103 17.41 2.10 27.95
CA ALA A 103 17.42 1.91 26.50
C ALA A 103 17.69 0.46 26.09
N PHE A 104 18.61 -0.21 26.80
CA PHE A 104 18.87 -1.65 26.63
C PHE A 104 17.59 -2.46 26.89
N ALA A 105 16.86 -2.17 27.97
CA ALA A 105 15.62 -2.89 28.28
C ALA A 105 14.56 -2.72 27.19
N VAL A 106 14.39 -1.50 26.66
CA VAL A 106 13.50 -1.24 25.51
C VAL A 106 13.91 -2.09 24.31
N GLY A 107 15.20 -2.07 23.93
CA GLY A 107 15.70 -2.86 22.80
C GLY A 107 15.57 -4.37 23.02
N ALA A 108 15.93 -4.86 24.21
CA ALA A 108 15.90 -6.29 24.53
C ALA A 108 14.49 -6.87 24.46
N VAL A 109 13.48 -6.11 24.90
CA VAL A 109 12.10 -6.58 24.85
C VAL A 109 11.53 -6.56 23.42
N LEU A 110 11.92 -5.57 22.61
CA LEU A 110 11.56 -5.56 21.19
C LEU A 110 12.21 -6.74 20.44
N ASP A 111 13.50 -6.98 20.63
CA ASP A 111 14.22 -8.12 20.04
C ASP A 111 13.64 -9.46 20.50
N LEU A 112 13.21 -9.55 21.76
CA LEU A 112 12.55 -10.74 22.29
C LEU A 112 11.17 -10.97 21.64
N GLY A 113 10.41 -9.89 21.43
CA GLY A 113 9.16 -9.92 20.67
C GLY A 113 9.37 -10.44 19.26
N ASP A 114 10.34 -9.88 18.54
CA ASP A 114 10.71 -10.29 17.18
C ASP A 114 11.17 -11.76 17.14
N PHE A 115 11.97 -12.19 18.13
CA PHE A 115 12.40 -13.58 18.19
C PHE A 115 11.21 -14.54 18.26
N PHE A 116 10.26 -14.28 19.16
CA PHE A 116 9.11 -15.15 19.33
C PHE A 116 8.14 -15.11 18.13
N SER A 117 8.03 -13.97 17.44
CA SER A 117 7.22 -13.90 16.22
C SER A 117 7.83 -14.68 15.06
N TRP A 118 9.16 -14.72 14.96
CA TRP A 118 9.84 -15.28 13.78
C TRP A 118 10.43 -16.68 13.98
N VAL A 119 10.57 -17.17 15.22
CA VAL A 119 11.18 -18.49 15.51
C VAL A 119 10.40 -19.65 14.91
N GLY A 120 9.06 -19.56 14.86
CA GLY A 120 8.21 -20.57 14.25
C GLY A 120 8.39 -20.66 12.73
N THR A 121 8.59 -19.51 12.08
CA THR A 121 8.65 -19.41 10.61
C THR A 121 10.05 -19.66 10.07
N PHE A 122 11.09 -19.14 10.73
CA PHE A 122 12.47 -19.17 10.21
C PHE A 122 13.44 -19.99 11.07
N GLY A 123 12.94 -20.64 12.14
CA GLY A 123 13.77 -21.32 13.11
C GLY A 123 14.66 -20.37 13.93
N VAL A 124 15.41 -20.93 14.87
CA VAL A 124 16.23 -20.15 15.83
C VAL A 124 17.24 -19.24 15.12
N ARG A 125 17.94 -19.75 14.10
CA ARG A 125 18.97 -18.98 13.38
C ARG A 125 18.38 -17.81 12.61
N GLY A 126 17.21 -17.99 11.98
CA GLY A 126 16.52 -16.92 11.26
C GLY A 126 15.99 -15.85 12.21
N ALA A 127 15.39 -16.26 13.32
CA ALA A 127 14.87 -15.34 14.35
C ALA A 127 15.96 -14.53 15.06
N ILE A 128 17.17 -15.08 15.22
CA ILE A 128 18.32 -14.27 15.71
C ILE A 128 18.70 -13.20 14.68
N GLY A 129 18.56 -13.50 13.38
CA GLY A 129 18.88 -12.57 12.30
C GLY A 129 17.94 -11.37 12.21
N THR A 130 16.75 -11.43 12.82
CA THR A 130 15.79 -10.31 12.86
C THR A 130 16.04 -9.36 14.03
N MET A 131 16.85 -9.76 15.02
CA MET A 131 17.20 -8.92 16.17
C MET A 131 18.14 -7.77 15.77
N GLY A 132 18.04 -6.65 16.45
CA GLY A 132 18.90 -5.49 16.24
C GLY A 132 18.54 -4.25 17.07
N ALA A 133 17.43 -4.28 17.81
CA ALA A 133 16.98 -3.17 18.64
C ALA A 133 17.95 -2.93 19.78
N THR A 134 18.36 -3.99 20.48
CA THR A 134 19.22 -3.92 21.65
C THR A 134 20.54 -3.23 21.39
N PRO A 135 21.36 -3.65 20.40
CA PRO A 135 22.62 -2.97 20.12
C PRO A 135 22.40 -1.52 19.68
N LEU A 136 21.34 -1.23 18.91
CA LEU A 136 21.02 0.11 18.43
C LEU A 136 20.66 1.06 19.58
N THR A 137 19.72 0.68 20.44
CA THR A 137 19.23 1.51 21.55
C THR A 137 20.29 1.68 22.63
N ALA A 138 21.05 0.62 22.93
CA ALA A 138 22.15 0.67 23.88
C ALA A 138 23.28 1.59 23.38
N TRP A 139 23.70 1.46 22.12
CA TRP A 139 24.73 2.32 21.53
C TRP A 139 24.29 3.79 21.51
N TRP A 140 23.04 4.06 21.14
CA TRP A 140 22.47 5.41 21.20
C TRP A 140 22.54 6.01 22.61
N ALA A 141 22.17 5.23 23.64
CA ALA A 141 22.21 5.69 25.02
C ALA A 141 23.64 5.84 25.57
N VAL A 142 24.62 5.10 25.06
CA VAL A 142 26.04 5.35 25.33
C VAL A 142 26.42 6.75 24.82
N LEU A 143 26.00 7.10 23.59
CA LEU A 143 26.33 8.39 22.98
C LEU A 143 25.63 9.60 23.60
N LEU A 144 24.34 9.48 23.94
CA LEU A 144 23.51 10.63 24.36
C LEU A 144 22.98 10.55 25.80
N GLY A 145 23.10 9.40 26.45
CA GLY A 145 22.61 9.18 27.81
C GLY A 145 23.32 10.01 28.89
N TRP A 146 24.45 10.64 28.57
CA TRP A 146 25.13 11.56 29.48
C TRP A 146 24.34 12.87 29.69
N ILE A 147 23.52 13.29 28.72
CA ILE A 147 22.72 14.51 28.81
C ILE A 147 21.69 14.43 29.95
N PRO A 148 20.80 13.41 30.03
CA PRO A 148 19.87 13.27 31.15
C PRO A 148 20.60 13.00 32.47
N ALA A 149 21.79 12.40 32.44
CA ALA A 149 22.64 12.23 33.62
C ALA A 149 23.17 13.58 34.16
N LEU A 150 23.55 14.52 33.29
CA LEU A 150 23.91 15.87 33.70
C LEU A 150 22.73 16.60 34.35
N VAL A 151 21.53 16.48 33.78
CA VAL A 151 20.30 17.07 34.34
C VAL A 151 20.06 16.55 35.76
N LEU A 152 20.29 15.25 36.00
CA LEU A 152 20.17 14.66 37.34
C LEU A 152 21.12 15.28 38.38
N VAL A 153 22.33 15.66 37.95
CA VAL A 153 23.35 16.33 38.79
C VAL A 153 23.02 17.80 39.01
N LEU A 154 22.53 18.49 37.98
CA LEU A 154 22.30 19.94 37.97
C LEU A 154 21.02 20.34 38.71
N VAL A 155 19.96 19.53 38.67
CA VAL A 155 18.69 19.86 39.34
C VAL A 155 18.88 19.79 40.86
N PRO A 156 18.58 20.86 41.63
CA PRO A 156 18.71 20.87 43.10
C PRO A 156 17.84 19.83 43.81
N ARG A 157 18.19 19.51 45.06
CA ARG A 157 17.44 18.54 45.88
C ARG A 157 16.43 19.43 46.54
N SER A 158 15.15 19.22 46.29
CA SER A 158 14.12 19.92 47.04
C SER A 158 14.26 19.46 48.50
N SER A 159 14.92 20.28 49.31
CA SER A 159 14.96 20.15 50.76
C SER A 159 13.57 20.51 51.26
N GLY A 160 12.66 19.53 51.24
CA GLY A 160 11.28 19.71 51.69
C GLY A 160 10.88 18.52 52.52
N ALA A 161 10.70 18.78 53.82
CA ALA A 161 10.25 17.88 54.89
C ALA A 161 11.32 17.18 55.76
N ASP A 162 12.40 17.86 56.13
CA ASP A 162 13.18 17.53 57.35
C ASP A 162 13.43 18.82 58.15
N GLY A 163 12.41 19.25 58.89
CA GLY A 163 12.61 19.90 60.17
C GLY A 163 12.25 18.85 61.23
N ASP A 164 13.13 18.65 62.22
CA ASP A 164 12.95 17.81 63.42
C ASP A 164 13.72 16.46 63.48
N ALA A 165 14.78 16.25 62.70
CA ALA A 165 15.63 15.04 62.82
C ALA A 165 17.09 15.29 63.26
N ASP A 166 17.42 16.48 63.79
CA ASP A 166 18.71 16.74 64.43
C ASP A 166 18.56 16.66 65.96
N ALA A 167 18.47 15.44 66.50
CA ALA A 167 18.65 15.21 67.94
C ALA A 167 19.31 13.86 68.33
N ASP A 168 19.25 12.81 67.50
CA ASP A 168 19.64 11.45 67.96
C ASP A 168 20.84 10.82 67.24
N ALA A 169 21.76 11.61 66.70
CA ALA A 169 23.01 11.10 66.13
C ALA A 169 24.10 10.84 67.19
N ALA A 170 23.82 9.94 68.15
CA ALA A 170 24.80 9.45 69.10
C ALA A 170 24.59 7.96 69.44
N ALA A 171 24.51 7.09 68.43
CA ALA A 171 24.75 5.65 68.61
C ALA A 171 25.13 5.02 67.25
N GLY A 172 26.20 4.23 67.22
CA GLY A 172 26.74 3.55 66.04
C GLY A 172 25.86 2.43 65.47
N ALA A 173 24.58 2.70 65.25
CA ALA A 173 23.68 1.81 64.55
C ALA A 173 23.75 2.07 63.04
N VAL A 174 23.95 1.02 62.26
CA VAL A 174 23.79 1.06 60.80
C VAL A 174 22.36 1.54 60.50
N PRO A 175 22.16 2.69 59.83
CA PRO A 175 20.82 3.18 59.59
C PRO A 175 20.08 2.19 58.65
N PRO A 176 18.83 1.80 58.98
CA PRO A 176 18.03 1.00 58.06
C PRO A 176 17.85 1.77 56.74
N ARG A 177 17.99 1.07 55.61
CA ARG A 177 17.74 1.66 54.28
C ARG A 177 16.34 2.28 54.29
N PRO A 178 16.17 3.57 53.92
CA PRO A 178 14.86 4.19 53.93
C PRO A 178 13.93 3.43 52.97
N PRO A 179 12.66 3.19 53.37
CA PRO A 179 11.71 2.49 52.51
C PRO A 179 11.56 3.25 51.19
N VAL A 180 11.61 2.51 50.09
CA VAL A 180 11.29 3.04 48.76
C VAL A 180 9.86 3.59 48.82
N GLY A 181 9.71 4.92 48.77
CA GLY A 181 8.40 5.57 48.94
C GLY A 181 7.36 5.03 47.95
N ARG A 182 6.09 4.94 48.36
CA ARG A 182 4.97 4.37 47.56
C ARG A 182 4.91 4.91 46.13
N ALA A 183 5.24 6.19 45.93
CA ALA A 183 5.31 6.82 44.60
C ALA A 183 6.39 6.22 43.68
N ASN A 184 7.53 5.78 44.23
CA ASN A 184 8.58 5.12 43.45
C ASN A 184 8.15 3.75 42.95
N TYR A 185 7.46 3.00 43.81
CA TYR A 185 6.92 1.70 43.45
C TYR A 185 5.86 1.82 42.34
N ALA A 186 4.94 2.79 42.45
CA ALA A 186 3.92 3.03 41.42
C ALA A 186 4.53 3.35 40.04
N VAL A 187 5.54 4.23 39.98
CA VAL A 187 6.25 4.55 38.73
C VAL A 187 6.98 3.32 38.16
N ALA A 188 7.60 2.50 39.02
CA ALA A 188 8.27 1.28 38.58
C ALA A 188 7.29 0.25 38.00
N VAL A 189 6.12 0.08 38.63
CA VAL A 189 5.07 -0.82 38.13
C VAL A 189 4.55 -0.33 36.78
N VAL A 190 4.23 0.96 36.65
CA VAL A 190 3.76 1.53 35.38
C VAL A 190 4.80 1.36 34.27
N ALA A 191 6.08 1.63 34.55
CA ALA A 191 7.16 1.42 33.59
C ALA A 191 7.34 -0.06 33.20
N ALA A 192 7.25 -0.99 34.17
CA ALA A 192 7.35 -2.42 33.91
C ALA A 192 6.18 -2.93 33.06
N VAL A 193 4.95 -2.51 33.36
CA VAL A 193 3.76 -2.85 32.56
C VAL A 193 3.89 -2.29 31.15
N ALA A 194 4.32 -1.05 30.99
CA ALA A 194 4.52 -0.45 29.67
C ALA A 194 5.61 -1.18 28.88
N LEU A 195 6.69 -1.60 29.55
CA LEU A 195 7.76 -2.38 28.93
C LEU A 195 7.26 -3.75 28.45
N ILE A 196 6.46 -4.45 29.26
CA ILE A 196 5.85 -5.74 28.89
C ILE A 196 4.85 -5.58 27.74
N ALA A 197 4.08 -4.50 27.70
CA ALA A 197 3.06 -4.24 26.67
C ALA A 197 3.68 -3.84 25.31
N LEU A 198 4.87 -3.25 25.31
CA LEU A 198 5.54 -2.72 24.13
C LEU A 198 5.68 -3.72 22.95
N PRO A 199 6.18 -4.96 23.12
CA PRO A 199 6.34 -5.90 22.02
C PRO A 199 5.00 -6.37 21.48
N PHE A 200 3.97 -6.50 22.33
CA PHE A 200 2.61 -6.86 21.88
C PHE A 200 1.99 -5.74 21.03
N ALA A 201 2.16 -4.49 21.44
CA ALA A 201 1.69 -3.34 20.66
C ALA A 201 2.43 -3.23 19.31
N ALA A 202 3.74 -3.47 19.29
CA ALA A 202 4.53 -3.47 18.06
C ALA A 202 4.09 -4.59 17.10
N LEU A 203 3.91 -5.82 17.60
CA LEU A 203 3.43 -6.96 16.82
C LEU A 203 2.00 -6.76 16.29
N ALA A 204 1.12 -6.17 17.09
CA ALA A 204 -0.23 -5.84 16.65
C ALA A 204 -0.22 -4.75 15.58
N GLY A 205 0.70 -3.77 15.67
CA GLY A 205 0.91 -2.78 14.62
C GLY A 205 1.43 -3.38 13.31
N ASP A 206 2.39 -4.30 13.36
CA ASP A 206 2.89 -5.01 12.18
C ASP A 206 1.79 -5.86 11.53
N SER A 207 1.05 -6.65 12.32
CA SER A 207 -0.03 -7.47 11.79
C SER A 207 -1.16 -6.66 11.16
N ALA A 208 -1.48 -5.47 11.71
CA ALA A 208 -2.42 -4.54 11.10
C ALA A 208 -1.88 -3.95 9.79
N THR A 209 -0.59 -3.62 9.72
CA THR A 209 0.06 -3.14 8.49
C THR A 209 0.00 -4.21 7.39
N GLN A 210 0.34 -5.45 7.74
CA GLN A 210 0.27 -6.58 6.82
C GLN A 210 -1.16 -6.85 6.34
N ALA A 211 -2.17 -6.67 7.20
CA ALA A 211 -3.57 -6.79 6.79
C ALA A 211 -3.94 -5.72 5.76
N GLN A 212 -3.61 -4.45 6.00
CA GLN A 212 -3.87 -3.38 5.04
C GLN A 212 -3.17 -3.61 3.69
N LEU A 213 -1.89 -4.00 3.71
CA LEU A 213 -1.16 -4.31 2.48
C LEU A 213 -1.79 -5.46 1.70
N ARG A 214 -2.32 -6.49 2.37
CA ARG A 214 -3.04 -7.59 1.71
C ARG A 214 -4.35 -7.12 1.09
N ASP A 215 -5.10 -6.26 1.78
CA ASP A 215 -6.36 -5.71 1.26
C ASP A 215 -6.11 -4.80 0.05
N GLU A 216 -5.07 -3.96 0.10
CA GLU A 216 -4.62 -3.13 -1.03
C GLU A 216 -4.20 -4.00 -2.23
N GLN A 217 -3.40 -5.06 -1.99
CA GLN A 217 -3.00 -6.00 -3.03
C GLN A 217 -4.18 -6.78 -3.63
N ALA A 218 -5.12 -7.22 -2.80
CA ALA A 218 -6.32 -7.90 -3.26
C ALA A 218 -7.18 -6.99 -4.15
N THR A 219 -7.33 -5.72 -3.76
CA THR A 219 -8.05 -4.73 -4.56
C THR A 219 -7.34 -4.47 -5.89
N ALA A 220 -6.02 -4.30 -5.87
CA ALA A 220 -5.23 -4.13 -7.09
C ALA A 220 -5.30 -5.35 -8.03
N GLN A 221 -5.32 -6.57 -7.46
CA GLN A 221 -5.49 -7.80 -8.24
C GLN A 221 -6.90 -7.93 -8.85
N GLN A 222 -7.94 -7.51 -8.14
CA GLN A 222 -9.31 -7.49 -8.68
C GLN A 222 -9.48 -6.52 -9.85
N GLN A 223 -8.69 -5.45 -9.87
CA GLN A 223 -8.70 -4.43 -10.93
C GLN A 223 -7.72 -4.74 -12.06
N ALA A 224 -6.90 -5.78 -11.93
CA ALA A 224 -5.93 -6.15 -12.95
C ALA A 224 -6.64 -6.82 -14.13
N ASP A 225 -6.37 -6.32 -15.32
CA ASP A 225 -6.82 -6.94 -16.55
C ASP A 225 -6.05 -8.27 -16.79
N PRO A 226 -6.74 -9.37 -17.14
CA PRO A 226 -6.10 -10.68 -17.29
C PRO A 226 -5.07 -10.73 -18.43
N ASP A 227 -5.22 -9.89 -19.45
CA ASP A 227 -4.29 -9.80 -20.58
C ASP A 227 -3.21 -8.73 -20.35
N GLY A 228 -3.26 -8.05 -19.20
CA GLY A 228 -2.28 -7.06 -18.78
C GLY A 228 -2.54 -5.64 -19.31
N ALA A 229 -3.75 -5.36 -19.81
CA ALA A 229 -4.16 -3.99 -20.11
C ALA A 229 -4.05 -3.07 -18.87
N ALA A 230 -4.03 -1.76 -19.09
CA ALA A 230 -4.05 -0.81 -17.98
C ALA A 230 -5.28 -1.07 -17.08
N ALA A 231 -5.11 -0.95 -15.77
CA ALA A 231 -6.22 -1.09 -14.83
C ALA A 231 -7.28 0.01 -15.10
N PRO A 232 -8.58 -0.26 -14.90
CA PRO A 232 -9.62 0.76 -14.99
C PRO A 232 -9.33 1.92 -14.03
N ASP A 233 -9.45 3.15 -14.52
CA ASP A 233 -9.32 4.39 -13.76
C ASP A 233 -10.67 5.13 -13.77
N PRO A 234 -11.44 5.10 -12.65
CA PRO A 234 -12.72 5.79 -12.55
C PRO A 234 -12.64 7.32 -12.69
N SER A 235 -11.43 7.89 -12.62
CA SER A 235 -11.17 9.33 -12.77
C SER A 235 -10.62 9.71 -14.14
N ALA A 236 -10.42 8.73 -15.04
CA ALA A 236 -10.01 9.00 -16.41
C ALA A 236 -11.05 9.85 -17.14
N SER A 237 -10.59 10.80 -17.94
CA SER A 237 -11.43 11.59 -18.83
C SER A 237 -11.41 10.97 -20.22
N GLY A 238 -12.55 10.85 -20.85
CA GLY A 238 -12.68 10.41 -22.25
C GLY A 238 -14.08 10.63 -22.77
N ASP A 239 -14.22 10.59 -24.09
CA ASP A 239 -15.52 10.68 -24.74
C ASP A 239 -16.24 9.33 -24.63
N PRO A 240 -17.56 9.28 -24.39
CA PRO A 240 -18.31 8.03 -24.42
C PRO A 240 -18.30 7.43 -25.84
N VAL A 241 -18.40 6.11 -25.94
CA VAL A 241 -18.54 5.44 -27.23
C VAL A 241 -19.86 5.89 -27.90
N PRO A 242 -19.83 6.42 -29.14
CA PRO A 242 -21.05 6.85 -29.83
C PRO A 242 -21.95 5.64 -30.12
N THR A 243 -23.25 5.81 -29.89
CA THR A 243 -24.26 4.76 -30.13
C THR A 243 -24.60 4.57 -31.60
N ALA A 244 -24.20 5.48 -32.49
CA ALA A 244 -24.36 5.36 -33.95
C ALA A 244 -23.30 6.20 -34.66
N ALA A 245 -22.80 5.73 -35.81
CA ALA A 245 -22.05 6.58 -36.74
C ALA A 245 -22.98 7.51 -37.55
N PRO A 246 -22.48 8.67 -38.04
CA PRO A 246 -23.15 9.42 -39.09
C PRO A 246 -23.38 8.55 -40.34
N SER A 247 -24.55 8.64 -40.97
CA SER A 247 -24.82 8.01 -42.26
C SER A 247 -24.71 9.00 -43.41
N GLU A 248 -24.11 8.56 -44.52
CA GLU A 248 -24.16 9.28 -45.80
C GLU A 248 -25.20 8.62 -46.70
N GLY A 249 -26.28 9.35 -47.02
CA GLY A 249 -27.36 8.89 -47.90
C GLY A 249 -28.60 8.35 -47.18
N ASP A 250 -29.67 8.19 -47.95
CA ASP A 250 -30.94 7.65 -47.45
C ASP A 250 -30.85 6.14 -47.30
N ALA A 251 -31.52 5.60 -46.26
CA ALA A 251 -31.65 4.17 -46.08
C ALA A 251 -32.38 3.54 -47.27
N ILE A 252 -31.90 2.37 -47.71
CA ILE A 252 -32.55 1.59 -48.76
C ILE A 252 -33.93 1.16 -48.25
N GLU A 253 -34.94 1.20 -49.12
CA GLU A 253 -36.27 0.71 -48.80
C GLU A 253 -36.21 -0.78 -48.41
N GLY A 254 -36.77 -1.14 -47.25
CA GLY A 254 -36.69 -2.51 -46.72
C GLY A 254 -35.32 -2.90 -46.16
N ALA A 255 -34.46 -1.92 -45.81
CA ALA A 255 -33.16 -2.22 -45.22
C ALA A 255 -33.28 -2.97 -43.88
N CYS A 256 -32.32 -3.87 -43.64
CA CYS A 256 -32.18 -4.52 -42.35
C CYS A 256 -31.81 -3.48 -41.27
N THR A 257 -32.49 -3.55 -40.13
CA THR A 257 -32.25 -2.71 -38.95
C THR A 257 -32.03 -3.60 -37.72
N SER A 258 -31.62 -2.99 -36.60
CA SER A 258 -31.50 -3.71 -35.32
C SER A 258 -32.83 -4.29 -34.81
N ALA A 259 -33.98 -3.83 -35.31
CA ALA A 259 -35.30 -4.32 -34.89
C ALA A 259 -35.68 -5.67 -35.54
N ASN A 260 -35.16 -5.95 -36.73
CA ASN A 260 -35.50 -7.12 -37.55
C ASN A 260 -34.29 -8.05 -37.77
N THR A 261 -33.12 -7.69 -37.24
CA THR A 261 -31.92 -8.54 -37.29
C THR A 261 -31.25 -8.66 -35.92
N THR A 262 -30.46 -9.70 -35.75
CA THR A 262 -29.51 -9.82 -34.63
C THR A 262 -28.11 -10.01 -35.17
N ILE A 263 -27.12 -9.49 -34.45
CA ILE A 263 -25.70 -9.67 -34.78
C ILE A 263 -25.10 -10.63 -33.76
N LEU A 264 -24.35 -11.62 -34.26
CA LEU A 264 -23.51 -12.50 -33.47
C LEU A 264 -22.06 -12.12 -33.71
N ALA A 265 -21.34 -11.85 -32.62
CA ALA A 265 -19.91 -11.61 -32.59
C ALA A 265 -19.25 -12.66 -31.67
N PRO A 266 -18.90 -13.86 -32.19
CA PRO A 266 -18.18 -14.89 -31.44
C PRO A 266 -16.83 -14.38 -30.89
N ALA A 267 -16.02 -15.22 -30.24
CA ALA A 267 -14.64 -14.84 -29.91
C ALA A 267 -13.77 -14.79 -31.19
N PRO A 268 -12.68 -14.01 -31.22
CA PRO A 268 -11.84 -13.90 -32.41
C PRO A 268 -10.93 -15.12 -32.56
N ASP A 269 -10.58 -15.42 -33.81
CA ASP A 269 -9.53 -16.38 -34.15
C ASP A 269 -8.25 -15.65 -34.56
N GLY A 270 -7.12 -16.35 -34.57
CA GLY A 270 -5.83 -15.75 -34.88
C GLY A 270 -4.87 -16.67 -35.61
N ALA A 271 -4.17 -16.11 -36.59
CA ALA A 271 -3.13 -16.79 -37.35
C ALA A 271 -1.93 -15.87 -37.57
N THR A 272 -0.73 -16.38 -37.27
CA THR A 272 0.56 -15.74 -37.61
C THR A 272 0.71 -14.26 -37.19
N GLY A 273 0.12 -13.86 -36.06
CA GLY A 273 0.18 -12.47 -35.56
C GLY A 273 -1.00 -11.59 -35.97
N HIS A 274 -1.93 -12.12 -36.77
CA HIS A 274 -3.17 -11.45 -37.16
C HIS A 274 -4.36 -12.01 -36.36
N ARG A 275 -5.44 -11.25 -36.30
CA ARG A 275 -6.69 -11.58 -35.62
C ARG A 275 -7.87 -11.30 -36.52
N GLY A 276 -8.89 -12.15 -36.41
CA GLY A 276 -10.10 -12.06 -37.21
C GLY A 276 -11.31 -12.34 -36.33
N GLN A 277 -12.28 -11.43 -36.33
CA GLN A 277 -13.56 -11.60 -35.69
C GLN A 277 -14.64 -11.73 -36.77
N ALA A 278 -15.13 -12.95 -36.97
CA ALA A 278 -16.30 -13.16 -37.82
C ALA A 278 -17.54 -12.58 -37.13
N LEU A 279 -18.38 -11.91 -37.93
CA LEU A 279 -19.70 -11.42 -37.58
C LEU A 279 -20.73 -12.20 -38.38
N SER A 280 -21.88 -12.49 -37.77
CA SER A 280 -23.05 -13.04 -38.46
C SER A 280 -24.26 -12.17 -38.17
N LEU A 281 -24.87 -11.64 -39.21
CA LEU A 281 -26.12 -10.88 -39.19
C LEU A 281 -27.25 -11.81 -39.59
N VAL A 282 -28.16 -12.10 -38.68
CA VAL A 282 -29.28 -13.02 -38.92
C VAL A 282 -30.58 -12.24 -38.99
N ASN A 283 -31.39 -12.46 -40.03
CA ASN A 283 -32.76 -11.95 -40.08
C ASN A 283 -33.66 -12.77 -39.15
N VAL A 284 -34.13 -12.14 -38.08
CA VAL A 284 -34.98 -12.77 -37.05
C VAL A 284 -36.46 -12.40 -37.19
N SER A 285 -36.80 -11.62 -38.22
CA SER A 285 -38.17 -11.21 -38.51
C SER A 285 -38.87 -12.21 -39.45
N GLU A 286 -40.19 -12.04 -39.61
CA GLU A 286 -41.00 -12.83 -40.56
C GLU A 286 -40.98 -12.25 -41.99
N GLU A 287 -40.33 -11.10 -42.20
CA GLU A 287 -40.25 -10.41 -43.49
C GLU A 287 -38.81 -10.42 -44.02
N ALA A 288 -38.65 -10.36 -45.35
CA ALA A 288 -37.32 -10.21 -45.95
C ALA A 288 -36.78 -8.79 -45.72
N CYS A 289 -35.47 -8.67 -45.50
CA CYS A 289 -34.79 -7.37 -45.43
C CYS A 289 -33.55 -7.34 -46.31
N VAL A 290 -33.10 -6.12 -46.64
CA VAL A 290 -31.92 -5.91 -47.49
C VAL A 290 -30.75 -5.37 -46.67
N VAL A 291 -29.61 -6.04 -46.74
CA VAL A 291 -28.34 -5.54 -46.17
C VAL A 291 -27.38 -5.20 -47.31
N GLU A 292 -26.71 -4.06 -47.19
CA GLU A 292 -25.71 -3.60 -48.15
C GLU A 292 -24.57 -2.90 -47.39
N GLY A 293 -23.35 -3.02 -47.92
CA GLY A 293 -22.21 -2.26 -47.44
C GLY A 293 -21.43 -2.98 -46.34
N TYR A 294 -20.85 -2.18 -45.44
CA TYR A 294 -19.98 -2.61 -44.37
C TYR A 294 -20.67 -2.42 -43.01
N PRO A 295 -20.48 -3.31 -42.03
CA PRO A 295 -20.87 -3.05 -40.66
C PRO A 295 -20.16 -1.80 -40.13
N ASP A 296 -20.86 -1.04 -39.31
CA ASP A 296 -20.29 0.07 -38.57
C ASP A 296 -19.79 -0.44 -37.22
N VAL A 297 -18.53 -0.16 -36.88
CA VAL A 297 -17.89 -0.65 -35.65
C VAL A 297 -17.22 0.47 -34.87
N ALA A 298 -17.24 0.36 -33.55
CA ALA A 298 -16.48 1.20 -32.64
C ALA A 298 -16.03 0.39 -31.41
N TYR A 299 -15.04 0.91 -30.70
CA TYR A 299 -14.43 0.23 -29.57
C TYR A 299 -14.45 1.14 -28.35
N GLY A 300 -14.79 0.56 -27.19
CA GLY A 300 -14.62 1.21 -25.91
C GLY A 300 -13.47 0.59 -25.13
N ASP A 301 -12.73 1.42 -24.40
CA ASP A 301 -11.69 1.00 -23.49
C ASP A 301 -12.27 0.42 -22.17
N GLN A 302 -11.40 0.00 -21.27
CA GLN A 302 -11.73 -0.50 -19.93
C GLN A 302 -12.44 0.53 -19.02
N ASN A 303 -12.46 1.80 -19.40
CA ASN A 303 -13.14 2.89 -18.69
C ASN A 303 -14.50 3.23 -19.32
N GLY A 304 -14.87 2.57 -20.42
CA GLY A 304 -16.08 2.85 -21.19
C GLY A 304 -15.95 4.06 -22.12
N HIS A 305 -14.73 4.51 -22.41
CA HIS A 305 -14.46 5.62 -23.32
C HIS A 305 -14.13 5.13 -24.73
N LEU A 306 -14.44 5.94 -25.75
CA LEU A 306 -14.12 5.69 -27.13
C LEU A 306 -12.60 5.51 -27.30
N LEU A 307 -12.21 4.35 -27.83
CA LEU A 307 -10.84 4.06 -28.19
C LEU A 307 -10.57 4.59 -29.61
N ASP A 308 -9.49 5.36 -29.78
CA ASP A 308 -9.08 5.89 -31.07
C ASP A 308 -8.54 4.75 -31.96
N VAL A 309 -9.39 4.23 -32.85
CA VAL A 309 -9.11 3.11 -33.75
C VAL A 309 -9.51 3.53 -35.17
N ALA A 310 -8.60 3.37 -36.13
CA ALA A 310 -8.90 3.61 -37.54
C ALA A 310 -9.65 2.40 -38.11
N VAL A 311 -10.94 2.58 -38.40
CA VAL A 311 -11.78 1.56 -39.02
C VAL A 311 -11.81 1.78 -40.53
N GLU A 312 -11.28 0.83 -41.28
CA GLU A 312 -11.15 0.92 -42.73
C GLU A 312 -11.94 -0.19 -43.44
N PRO A 313 -12.82 0.14 -44.40
CA PRO A 313 -13.42 -0.88 -45.27
C PRO A 313 -12.35 -1.59 -46.08
N GLY A 314 -12.39 -2.92 -46.15
CA GLY A 314 -11.51 -3.70 -47.00
C GLY A 314 -11.10 -5.05 -46.44
N ARG A 315 -10.14 -5.65 -47.15
CA ARG A 315 -9.56 -6.95 -46.80
C ARG A 315 -8.57 -6.84 -45.64
N SER A 316 -8.35 -7.95 -44.96
CA SER A 316 -7.28 -8.13 -43.97
C SER A 316 -6.47 -9.38 -44.30
N PHE A 317 -5.48 -9.70 -43.46
CA PHE A 317 -4.82 -11.01 -43.54
C PHE A 317 -5.79 -12.18 -43.31
N MET A 318 -6.82 -11.97 -42.48
CA MET A 318 -7.73 -13.03 -42.03
C MET A 318 -8.91 -13.24 -42.98
N ALA A 319 -9.24 -12.26 -43.81
CA ALA A 319 -10.39 -12.34 -44.72
C ALA A 319 -10.19 -11.46 -45.96
N GLU A 320 -10.56 -12.01 -47.11
CA GLU A 320 -10.73 -11.23 -48.33
C GLU A 320 -12.06 -10.47 -48.30
N ASP A 321 -12.07 -9.26 -48.86
CA ASP A 321 -13.27 -8.44 -48.97
C ASP A 321 -13.89 -8.61 -50.36
N PRO A 322 -15.11 -9.16 -50.48
CA PRO A 322 -15.81 -9.26 -51.76
C PRO A 322 -16.29 -7.89 -52.28
N GLY A 323 -16.27 -6.86 -51.42
CA GLY A 323 -16.81 -5.54 -51.71
C GLY A 323 -18.32 -5.45 -51.47
N PRO A 324 -18.86 -4.22 -51.41
CA PRO A 324 -20.26 -3.99 -51.08
C PRO A 324 -21.19 -4.56 -52.16
N SER A 325 -22.19 -5.32 -51.73
CA SER A 325 -23.26 -5.80 -52.58
C SER A 325 -24.58 -5.86 -51.80
N SER A 326 -25.70 -5.66 -52.50
CA SER A 326 -27.04 -5.76 -51.90
C SER A 326 -27.43 -7.23 -51.75
N ILE A 327 -27.76 -7.63 -50.52
CA ILE A 327 -28.15 -8.99 -50.16
C ILE A 327 -29.55 -8.95 -49.54
N THR A 328 -30.48 -9.70 -50.13
CA THR A 328 -31.80 -9.91 -49.52
C THR A 328 -31.73 -11.12 -48.62
N LEU A 329 -31.96 -10.93 -47.32
CA LEU A 329 -32.04 -11.98 -46.33
C LEU A 329 -33.50 -12.37 -46.12
N GLN A 330 -33.86 -13.62 -46.43
CA GLN A 330 -35.14 -14.21 -46.04
C GLN A 330 -35.18 -14.43 -44.52
N PRO A 331 -36.37 -14.64 -43.92
CA PRO A 331 -36.49 -15.04 -42.53
C PRO A 331 -35.59 -16.23 -42.18
N GLY A 332 -34.69 -16.03 -41.21
CA GLY A 332 -33.71 -17.02 -40.76
C GLY A 332 -32.44 -17.13 -41.60
N GLU A 333 -32.30 -16.40 -42.71
CA GLU A 333 -31.05 -16.32 -43.46
C GLU A 333 -30.05 -15.36 -42.79
N ALA A 334 -28.76 -15.55 -43.11
CA ALA A 334 -27.68 -14.79 -42.52
C ALA A 334 -26.69 -14.24 -43.56
N ALA A 335 -26.08 -13.11 -43.23
CA ALA A 335 -24.92 -12.55 -43.90
C ALA A 335 -23.73 -12.52 -42.94
N SER A 336 -22.52 -12.66 -43.47
CA SER A 336 -21.29 -12.59 -42.69
C SER A 336 -20.43 -11.39 -43.10
N ALA A 337 -19.64 -10.91 -42.15
CA ALA A 337 -18.56 -9.95 -42.36
C ALA A 337 -17.41 -10.29 -41.39
N VAL A 338 -16.21 -9.83 -41.67
CA VAL A 338 -15.05 -10.08 -40.81
C VAL A 338 -14.38 -8.76 -40.44
N ILE A 339 -14.12 -8.59 -39.15
CA ILE A 339 -13.25 -7.55 -38.61
C ILE A 339 -11.84 -8.16 -38.48
N GLY A 340 -10.84 -7.60 -39.14
CA GLY A 340 -9.45 -8.08 -39.09
C GLY A 340 -8.47 -7.02 -38.59
N TRP A 341 -7.50 -7.43 -37.77
CA TRP A 341 -6.46 -6.54 -37.24
C TRP A 341 -5.16 -7.29 -36.94
N ASP A 342 -4.10 -6.53 -36.70
CA ASP A 342 -2.80 -7.06 -36.25
C ASP A 342 -2.74 -7.07 -34.73
N ALA A 343 -2.26 -8.17 -34.14
CA ALA A 343 -2.18 -8.34 -32.69
C ALA A 343 -1.25 -7.30 -32.05
N ASN A 344 -1.74 -6.59 -31.03
CA ASN A 344 -0.95 -5.61 -30.28
C ASN A 344 -0.59 -6.12 -28.88
N SER A 345 0.48 -5.56 -28.30
CA SER A 345 0.72 -5.73 -26.87
C SER A 345 -0.14 -4.74 -26.10
N VAL A 346 -1.04 -5.26 -25.28
CA VAL A 346 -1.92 -4.42 -24.43
C VAL A 346 -1.24 -3.98 -23.13
N HIS A 347 0.00 -4.41 -22.85
CA HIS A 347 0.59 -4.25 -21.54
C HIS A 347 0.68 -2.79 -21.08
N GLY A 348 -0.10 -2.43 -20.06
CA GLY A 348 -0.19 -1.06 -19.54
C GLY A 348 -0.83 -0.05 -20.50
N GLN A 349 -1.49 -0.50 -21.56
CA GLN A 349 -2.20 0.33 -22.54
C GLN A 349 -3.71 0.31 -22.30
N LEU A 350 -4.40 1.35 -22.78
CA LEU A 350 -5.84 1.28 -23.00
C LEU A 350 -6.11 0.30 -24.14
N ALA A 351 -7.05 -0.63 -23.93
CA ALA A 351 -7.34 -1.71 -24.85
C ALA A 351 -8.84 -1.88 -25.03
N ALA A 352 -9.25 -2.40 -26.19
CA ALA A 352 -10.66 -2.62 -26.48
C ALA A 352 -11.26 -3.67 -25.52
N ARG A 353 -12.22 -3.21 -24.72
CA ARG A 353 -13.00 -4.01 -23.75
C ARG A 353 -14.49 -4.01 -24.01
N SER A 354 -14.96 -3.11 -24.86
CA SER A 354 -16.28 -3.22 -25.49
C SER A 354 -16.17 -3.07 -27.00
N LEU A 355 -16.93 -3.89 -27.73
CA LEU A 355 -17.11 -3.83 -29.17
C LEU A 355 -18.53 -3.35 -29.44
N TRP A 356 -18.68 -2.34 -30.27
CA TRP A 356 -19.96 -1.76 -30.66
C TRP A 356 -20.17 -1.97 -32.15
N ILE A 357 -21.28 -2.55 -32.56
CA ILE A 357 -21.55 -2.92 -33.96
C ILE A 357 -22.97 -2.54 -34.34
N ALA A 358 -23.11 -1.90 -35.50
CA ALA A 358 -24.39 -1.73 -36.18
C ALA A 358 -24.34 -2.38 -37.57
N VAL A 359 -25.52 -2.70 -38.11
CA VAL A 359 -25.69 -3.31 -39.44
C VAL A 359 -25.05 -2.44 -40.52
N ARG A 360 -25.20 -1.10 -40.38
CA ARG A 360 -24.65 -0.08 -41.26
C ARG A 360 -24.50 1.24 -40.50
N PRO A 361 -23.74 2.22 -41.01
CA PRO A 361 -23.70 3.56 -40.44
C PRO A 361 -25.09 4.20 -40.34
N GLY A 362 -25.34 4.97 -39.29
CA GLY A 362 -26.64 5.61 -38.98
C GLY A 362 -27.61 4.77 -38.16
N GLU A 363 -27.37 3.46 -38.03
CA GLU A 363 -28.17 2.58 -37.16
C GLU A 363 -27.61 2.56 -35.73
N GLU A 364 -28.46 2.18 -34.78
CA GLU A 364 -28.05 1.99 -33.39
C GLU A 364 -27.10 0.78 -33.27
N ARG A 365 -25.96 1.02 -32.64
CA ARG A 365 -24.96 0.00 -32.32
C ARG A 365 -25.39 -0.80 -31.10
N LEU A 366 -25.27 -2.11 -31.23
CA LEU A 366 -25.30 -3.06 -30.12
C LEU A 366 -23.90 -3.17 -29.53
N SER A 367 -23.79 -3.53 -28.25
CA SER A 367 -22.51 -3.62 -27.53
C SER A 367 -22.25 -5.03 -26.99
N TRP A 368 -21.00 -5.48 -27.07
CA TRP A 368 -20.51 -6.71 -26.48
C TRP A 368 -19.31 -6.43 -25.59
N ASP A 369 -19.29 -7.07 -24.42
CA ASP A 369 -18.07 -7.14 -23.60
C ASP A 369 -17.09 -8.10 -24.26
N VAL A 370 -15.90 -7.61 -24.56
CA VAL A 370 -14.87 -8.34 -25.29
C VAL A 370 -13.52 -8.17 -24.63
N SER A 371 -12.56 -9.04 -24.94
CA SER A 371 -11.17 -8.83 -24.59
C SER A 371 -10.33 -8.91 -25.87
N LEU A 372 -10.08 -7.76 -26.49
CA LEU A 372 -9.34 -7.68 -27.76
C LEU A 372 -7.99 -7.01 -27.55
N ASP A 373 -6.99 -7.44 -28.32
CA ASP A 373 -5.65 -6.86 -28.38
C ASP A 373 -5.58 -5.71 -29.41
N ILE A 374 -6.60 -4.87 -29.40
CA ILE A 374 -6.71 -3.61 -30.16
C ILE A 374 -6.43 -2.47 -29.17
N ILE A 375 -5.50 -1.59 -29.52
CA ILE A 375 -5.09 -0.46 -28.69
C ILE A 375 -5.35 0.86 -29.44
N SER A 376 -5.20 1.99 -28.76
CA SER A 376 -5.28 3.29 -29.42
C SER A 376 -4.23 3.43 -30.53
N GLY A 377 -4.65 3.94 -31.68
CA GLY A 377 -3.84 4.08 -32.89
C GLY A 377 -3.77 2.83 -33.77
N SER A 378 -4.44 1.73 -33.40
CA SER A 378 -4.57 0.55 -34.25
C SER A 378 -5.45 0.83 -35.48
N THR A 379 -5.16 0.13 -36.58
CA THR A 379 -6.04 0.03 -37.74
C THR A 379 -6.76 -1.31 -37.73
N VAL A 380 -8.05 -1.27 -38.02
CA VAL A 380 -8.93 -2.43 -38.15
C VAL A 380 -9.56 -2.39 -39.54
N HIS A 381 -9.51 -3.52 -40.23
CA HIS A 381 -10.17 -3.68 -41.52
C HIS A 381 -11.49 -4.42 -41.38
N VAL A 382 -12.53 -3.95 -42.05
CA VAL A 382 -13.86 -4.55 -42.00
C VAL A 382 -14.27 -4.93 -43.42
N THR A 383 -14.63 -6.20 -43.66
CA THR A 383 -15.13 -6.63 -44.96
C THR A 383 -16.59 -6.24 -45.15
N ALA A 384 -17.05 -6.16 -46.40
CA ALA A 384 -18.47 -6.00 -46.68
C ALA A 384 -19.27 -7.22 -46.21
N TRP A 385 -20.57 -7.00 -45.99
CA TRP A 385 -21.51 -8.11 -45.82
C TRP A 385 -21.52 -9.00 -47.06
N HIS A 386 -21.51 -10.31 -46.84
CA HIS A 386 -21.64 -11.32 -47.90
C HIS A 386 -22.54 -12.47 -47.43
N PRO A 387 -23.20 -13.21 -48.34
CA PRO A 387 -24.05 -14.33 -47.94
C PRO A 387 -23.28 -15.36 -47.12
N GLU A 388 -23.82 -15.76 -45.97
CA GLU A 388 -23.19 -16.77 -45.14
C GLU A 388 -23.33 -18.15 -45.80
N VAL A 389 -22.20 -18.79 -46.14
CA VAL A 389 -22.21 -20.14 -46.71
C VAL A 389 -22.18 -21.14 -45.56
N LEU A 390 -23.34 -21.68 -45.21
CA LEU A 390 -23.41 -22.80 -44.27
C LEU A 390 -22.59 -23.98 -44.83
N PRO A 391 -21.73 -24.63 -44.02
CA PRO A 391 -21.04 -25.83 -44.47
C PRO A 391 -22.08 -26.89 -44.88
N ALA A 392 -21.94 -27.43 -46.08
CA ALA A 392 -22.77 -28.55 -46.54
C ALA A 392 -22.64 -29.69 -45.53
N GLY A 393 -23.75 -30.03 -44.87
CA GLY A 393 -23.81 -31.04 -43.80
C GLY A 393 -23.55 -32.47 -44.25
#